data_AF-A0A5E6NP75-F1
#
_entry.id   AF-A0A5E6NP75-F1
#
_cell.length_a   1.000
_cell.length_b   1.000
_cell.length_c   1.000
_cell.angle_alpha   90.00
_cell.angle_beta   90.00
_cell.angle_gamma   90.00
#
_symmetry.space_group_name_H-M   'P 1'
#
loop_
_entity.id
_entity.type
_entity.pdbx_description
1 polymer ?
#
loop_
_entity_poly.entity_id
_entity_poly.type
_entity_poly.pdbx_seq_one_letter_code
_entity_poly.pdbx_strand_id
1 'polypeptide(L)'
;MKKIFLFLLLTTTLTVKALSPNEMLIMIGAVKYYNENCAGLNTAGYRKMNQGLKRFKMHRTPVPVLEQHPLAVSSYQTAKKFGCEGTKREAYKAGFAQYIN
;
A
#
# COMPACT_ATOMS: atom_id res chain seq x y z
N MET A 1 40.41 8.44 -32.41
CA MET A 1 40.05 9.55 -31.49
C MET A 1 38.91 9.10 -30.59
N LYS A 2 38.94 9.51 -29.32
CA LYS A 2 38.28 8.87 -28.18
C LYS A 2 36.75 8.88 -28.27
N LYS A 3 36.15 7.72 -27.99
CA LYS A 3 34.71 7.49 -27.80
C LYS A 3 34.26 8.23 -26.53
N ILE A 4 33.21 9.03 -26.60
CA ILE A 4 32.49 9.52 -25.41
C ILE A 4 31.01 9.21 -25.61
N PHE A 5 30.62 8.01 -25.19
CA PHE A 5 29.23 7.69 -24.88
C PHE A 5 28.92 8.32 -23.51
N LEU A 6 28.12 9.38 -23.48
CA LEU A 6 27.63 9.96 -22.23
C LEU A 6 26.28 9.31 -21.89
N PHE A 7 26.32 8.18 -21.19
CA PHE A 7 25.13 7.62 -20.53
C PHE A 7 24.84 8.45 -19.27
N LEU A 8 23.93 9.42 -19.37
CA LEU A 8 23.36 10.08 -18.20
C LEU A 8 22.36 9.12 -17.55
N LEU A 9 22.87 8.19 -16.73
CA LEU A 9 22.05 7.36 -15.85
C LEU A 9 21.62 8.23 -14.67
N LEU A 10 20.49 8.93 -14.83
CA LEU A 10 19.78 9.56 -13.72
C LEU A 10 19.10 8.45 -12.92
N THR A 11 19.85 7.77 -12.06
CA THR A 11 19.29 6.85 -11.06
C THR A 11 18.60 7.69 -9.99
N THR A 12 17.40 8.16 -10.30
CA THR A 12 16.46 8.63 -9.27
C THR A 12 16.15 7.42 -8.40
N THR A 13 16.91 7.25 -7.32
CA THR A 13 16.53 6.34 -6.25
C THR A 13 15.28 6.94 -5.63
N LEU A 14 14.11 6.54 -6.15
CA LEU A 14 12.84 6.70 -5.46
C LEU A 14 12.97 5.93 -4.15
N THR A 15 13.43 6.63 -3.12
CA THR A 15 13.45 6.15 -1.74
C THR A 15 12.00 6.11 -1.28
N VAL A 16 11.27 5.09 -1.74
CA VAL A 16 9.93 4.78 -1.23
C VAL A 16 10.12 4.54 0.25
N LYS A 17 9.72 5.53 1.06
CA LYS A 17 9.79 5.46 2.52
C LYS A 17 9.11 4.16 2.93
N ALA A 18 9.88 3.32 3.63
CA ALA A 18 9.34 2.08 4.12
C ALA A 18 8.21 2.38 5.11
N LEU A 19 7.06 1.73 4.94
CA LEU A 19 5.97 1.77 5.90
C LEU A 19 6.48 1.39 7.30
N SER A 20 5.86 1.90 8.35
CA SER A 20 5.98 1.40 9.71
C SER A 20 4.96 0.29 9.97
N PRO A 21 5.11 -0.50 11.05
CA PRO A 21 4.09 -1.48 11.46
C PRO A 21 2.69 -0.85 11.64
N ASN A 22 2.60 0.36 12.20
CA ASN A 22 1.33 1.06 12.39
C ASN A 22 0.71 1.49 11.07
N GLU A 23 1.51 2.02 10.13
CA GLU A 23 1.02 2.34 8.79
C GLU A 23 0.57 1.07 8.05
N MET A 24 1.24 -0.06 8.26
CA MET A 24 0.80 -1.35 7.71
C MET A 24 -0.58 -1.75 8.24
N LEU A 25 -0.85 -1.58 9.54
CA LEU A 25 -2.17 -1.84 10.13
C LEU A 25 -3.25 -0.91 9.56
N ILE A 26 -2.93 0.36 9.35
CA ILE A 26 -3.83 1.32 8.68
C ILE A 26 -4.11 0.84 7.25
N MET A 27 -3.10 0.41 6.50
CA MET A 27 -3.28 -0.11 5.14
C MET A 27 -4.17 -1.36 5.12
N ILE A 28 -4.00 -2.29 6.07
CA ILE A 28 -4.85 -3.50 6.17
C ILE A 28 -6.34 -3.11 6.24
N GLY A 29 -6.68 -2.13 7.08
CA GLY A 29 -8.06 -1.64 7.20
C GLY A 29 -8.62 -1.02 5.93
N ALA A 30 -7.86 -0.12 5.30
CA ALA A 30 -8.29 0.54 4.06
C ALA A 30 -8.43 -0.46 2.90
N VAL A 31 -7.48 -1.40 2.79
CA VAL A 31 -7.51 -2.46 1.76
C VAL A 31 -8.67 -3.42 1.98
N LYS A 32 -8.99 -3.78 3.23
CA LYS A 32 -10.17 -4.59 3.55
C LYS A 32 -11.44 -3.96 2.99
N TYR A 33 -11.69 -2.69 3.29
CA TYR A 33 -12.85 -1.97 2.75
C TYR A 33 -12.86 -2.00 1.22
N TYR A 34 -11.71 -1.71 0.60
CA TYR A 34 -11.59 -1.64 -0.85
C TYR A 34 -11.77 -3.01 -1.54
N ASN A 35 -11.34 -4.09 -0.92
CA ASN A 35 -11.56 -5.45 -1.42
C ASN A 35 -13.02 -5.91 -1.25
N GLU A 36 -13.67 -5.52 -0.16
CA GLU A 36 -15.07 -5.90 0.12
C GLU A 36 -16.08 -5.11 -0.72
N ASN A 37 -15.78 -3.85 -1.04
CA ASN A 37 -16.78 -2.90 -1.56
C ASN A 37 -16.39 -2.25 -2.91
N CYS A 38 -15.17 -2.45 -3.39
CA CYS A 38 -14.64 -1.80 -4.59
C CYS A 38 -13.94 -2.83 -5.50
N ALA A 39 -13.08 -2.36 -6.42
CA ALA A 39 -12.36 -3.23 -7.35
C ALA A 39 -11.17 -3.98 -6.74
N GLY A 40 -10.86 -3.75 -5.45
CA GLY A 40 -9.74 -4.39 -4.76
C GLY A 40 -8.35 -3.93 -5.23
N LEU A 41 -7.32 -4.59 -4.72
CA LEU A 41 -5.95 -4.41 -5.19
C LEU A 41 -5.68 -5.17 -6.49
N ASN A 42 -4.76 -4.65 -7.31
CA ASN A 42 -4.21 -5.41 -8.41
C ASN A 42 -3.12 -6.39 -7.92
N THR A 43 -2.62 -7.26 -8.80
CA THR A 43 -1.58 -8.25 -8.47
C THR A 43 -0.32 -7.62 -7.86
N ALA A 44 0.09 -6.44 -8.32
CA ALA A 44 1.24 -5.73 -7.77
C ALA A 44 0.95 -5.22 -6.35
N GLY A 45 -0.28 -4.75 -6.09
CA GLY A 45 -0.74 -4.34 -4.77
C GLY A 45 -0.73 -5.48 -3.76
N TYR A 46 -1.29 -6.64 -4.12
CA TYR A 46 -1.23 -7.84 -3.28
C TYR A 46 0.21 -8.24 -2.96
N ARG A 47 1.10 -8.23 -3.96
CA ARG A 47 2.52 -8.54 -3.76
C ARG A 47 3.19 -7.56 -2.79
N LYS A 48 2.94 -6.25 -2.96
CA LYS A 48 3.51 -5.21 -2.10
C LYS A 48 2.99 -5.31 -0.66
N MET A 49 1.69 -5.56 -0.48
CA MET A 49 1.10 -5.78 0.84
C MET A 49 1.74 -6.98 1.55
N ASN A 50 1.89 -8.10 0.84
CA ASN A 50 2.54 -9.30 1.38
C ASN A 50 4.01 -9.07 1.75
N GLN A 51 4.75 -8.26 0.97
CA GLN A 51 6.11 -7.86 1.31
C GLN A 51 6.14 -7.02 2.60
N GLY A 52 5.20 -6.08 2.77
CA GLY A 52 5.04 -5.30 4.00
C GLY A 52 4.78 -6.18 5.22
N LEU A 53 3.83 -7.12 5.12
CA LEU A 53 3.52 -8.09 6.18
C LEU A 53 4.74 -8.96 6.54
N LYS A 54 5.55 -9.35 5.55
CA LYS A 54 6.79 -10.09 5.78
C LYS A 54 7.83 -9.26 6.54
N ARG A 55 8.06 -8.02 6.09
CA ARG A 55 9.03 -7.10 6.68
C ARG A 55 8.79 -6.86 8.18
N PHE A 56 7.54 -6.69 8.59
CA PHE A 56 7.18 -6.44 10.00
C PHE A 56 6.81 -7.71 10.78
N LYS A 57 7.09 -8.90 10.24
CA LYS A 57 6.72 -10.20 10.83
C LYS A 57 5.22 -10.40 11.09
N MET A 58 4.36 -9.53 10.54
CA MET A 58 2.90 -9.59 10.66
C MET A 58 2.28 -10.74 9.85
N HIS A 59 2.97 -11.26 8.84
CA HIS A 59 2.56 -12.46 8.08
C HIS A 59 2.37 -13.72 8.95
N ARG A 60 2.88 -13.71 10.18
CA ARG A 60 2.71 -14.80 11.16
C ARG A 60 1.36 -14.70 11.89
N THR A 61 0.73 -13.54 11.85
CA THR A 61 -0.58 -13.29 12.45
C THR A 61 -1.64 -13.46 11.36
N PRO A 62 -2.72 -14.23 11.60
CA PRO A 62 -3.81 -14.35 10.64
C PRO A 62 -4.37 -12.97 10.27
N VAL A 63 -4.62 -12.75 8.97
CA VAL A 63 -5.15 -11.46 8.48
C VAL A 63 -6.43 -11.02 9.21
N PRO A 64 -7.42 -11.90 9.50
CA PRO A 64 -8.61 -11.50 10.26
C PRO A 64 -8.29 -10.95 11.66
N VAL A 65 -7.20 -11.39 12.30
CA VAL A 65 -6.76 -10.86 13.59
C VAL A 65 -6.13 -9.47 13.42
N LEU A 66 -5.35 -9.26 12.36
CA LEU A 66 -4.80 -7.94 12.04
C LEU A 66 -5.88 -6.91 11.70
N GLU A 67 -6.95 -7.34 11.04
CA GLU A 67 -8.11 -6.50 10.70
C GLU A 67 -8.90 -6.03 11.91
N GLN A 68 -8.85 -6.77 13.02
CA GLN A 68 -9.49 -6.39 14.29
C GLN A 68 -8.69 -5.34 15.08
N HIS A 69 -7.44 -5.06 14.69
CA HIS A 69 -6.62 -4.07 15.37
C HIS A 69 -7.25 -2.67 15.28
N PRO A 70 -7.24 -1.85 16.35
CA PRO A 70 -7.89 -0.54 16.35
C PRO A 70 -7.51 0.39 15.19
N LEU A 71 -6.24 0.40 14.78
CA LEU A 71 -5.77 1.15 13.61
C LEU A 71 -6.38 0.65 12.29
N ALA A 72 -6.52 -0.67 12.12
CA ALA A 72 -7.15 -1.25 10.94
C ALA A 72 -8.65 -0.92 10.92
N VAL A 73 -9.34 -1.07 12.06
CA VAL A 73 -10.76 -0.70 12.19
C VAL A 73 -10.98 0.78 11.89
N SER A 74 -10.17 1.67 12.47
CA SER A 74 -10.24 3.12 12.24
C SER A 74 -10.06 3.47 10.76
N SER A 75 -9.06 2.85 10.12
CA SER A 75 -8.79 3.05 8.69
C SER A 75 -9.92 2.52 7.80
N TYR A 76 -10.50 1.37 8.14
CA TYR A 76 -11.68 0.83 7.45
C TYR A 76 -12.85 1.81 7.49
N GLN A 77 -13.16 2.37 8.67
CA GLN A 77 -14.22 3.36 8.81
C GLN A 77 -13.92 4.65 8.04
N THR A 78 -12.66 5.04 7.97
CA THR A 78 -12.22 6.20 7.16
C THR A 78 -12.42 5.93 5.66
N ALA A 79 -11.98 4.77 5.17
CA ALA A 79 -12.19 4.35 3.79
C ALA A 79 -13.70 4.26 3.44
N LYS A 80 -14.51 3.74 4.37
CA LYS A 80 -15.97 3.71 4.26
C LYS A 80 -16.58 5.10 4.09
N LYS A 81 -16.12 6.10 4.87
CA LYS A 81 -16.58 7.49 4.74
C LYS A 81 -16.21 8.11 3.39
N PHE A 82 -15.06 7.74 2.83
CA PHE A 82 -14.61 8.26 1.54
C PHE A 82 -15.19 7.52 0.34
N GLY A 83 -15.70 6.31 0.52
CA GLY A 83 -16.15 5.47 -0.59
C GLY A 83 -14.99 5.04 -1.49
N CYS A 84 -15.30 4.37 -2.61
CA CYS A 84 -14.28 3.82 -3.51
C CYS A 84 -13.43 4.92 -4.16
N GLU A 85 -14.05 5.92 -4.78
CA GLU A 85 -13.31 6.99 -5.48
C GLU A 85 -12.52 7.87 -4.51
N GLY A 86 -13.09 8.20 -3.35
CA GLY A 86 -12.38 8.98 -2.34
C GLY A 86 -11.18 8.20 -1.79
N THR A 87 -11.34 6.91 -1.50
CA THR A 87 -10.23 6.05 -1.04
C THR A 87 -9.14 5.92 -2.11
N LYS A 88 -9.51 5.74 -3.39
CA LYS A 88 -8.57 5.69 -4.52
C LYS A 88 -7.80 7.00 -4.66
N ARG A 89 -8.46 8.15 -4.49
CA ARG A 89 -7.83 9.47 -4.52
C ARG A 89 -6.84 9.67 -3.36
N GLU A 90 -7.19 9.27 -2.14
CA GLU A 90 -6.26 9.38 -1.01
C GLU A 90 -5.06 8.43 -1.18
N ALA A 91 -5.28 7.23 -1.70
CA ALA A 91 -4.19 6.33 -2.06
C ALA A 91 -3.30 6.89 -3.18
N TYR A 92 -3.86 7.62 -4.15
CA TYR A 92 -3.09 8.33 -5.16
C TYR A 92 -2.16 9.37 -4.54
N LYS A 93 -2.68 10.22 -3.63
CA LYS A 93 -1.86 11.21 -2.91
C LYS A 93 -0.74 10.57 -2.09
N ALA A 94 -0.97 9.38 -1.57
CA ALA A 94 0.00 8.61 -0.82
C ALA A 94 0.98 7.79 -1.70
N GLY A 95 0.91 7.90 -3.04
CA GLY A 95 1.80 7.19 -3.96
C GLY A 95 1.47 5.70 -4.17
N PHE A 96 0.24 5.28 -3.84
CA PHE A 96 -0.22 3.91 -3.96
C PHE A 96 -1.20 3.65 -5.11
N ALA A 97 -1.53 4.64 -5.94
CA ALA A 97 -2.51 4.48 -7.03
C ALA A 97 -2.25 3.29 -7.94
N GLN A 98 -0.99 3.04 -8.30
CA GLN A 98 -0.58 1.93 -9.18
C GLN A 98 -0.88 0.52 -8.61
N TYR A 99 -1.33 0.40 -7.37
CA TYR A 99 -1.58 -0.86 -6.68
C TYR A 99 -3.07 -1.19 -6.52
N ILE A 100 -3.95 -0.28 -6.95
CA ILE A 100 -5.40 -0.35 -6.78
C ILE A 100 -6.04 -0.52 -8.17
N ASN A 101 -7.09 -1.34 -8.28
CA ASN A 101 -7.88 -1.47 -9.51
C ASN A 101 -8.76 -0.24 -9.76
#